data_AF-A0A914FZV7-F1
#
_entry.id   AF-A0A914FZV7-F1
#
_cell.length_a   1.000
_cell.length_b   1.000
_cell.length_c   1.000
_cell.angle_alpha   90.00
_cell.angle_beta   90.00
_cell.angle_gamma   90.00
#
_symmetry.space_group_name_H-M   'P 1'
#
loop_
_entity.id
_entity.type
_entity.pdbx_description
1 polymer ?
#
loop_
_entity_poly.entity_id
_entity_poly.type
_entity_poly.pdbx_seq_one_letter_code
_entity_poly.pdbx_strand_id
1 'polypeptide(L)'
;MFQATSNKSKYYSHGRDDGSDPETDEDEEAAEHERRKKEELEAQNPPCIRIIETHNAFRFHILTIDGGTIGCARHTTVQLPEEGAIDEEHIRIFYDHQDPASDNITKGFWLRNQSRHAILVNETVVTRKKTVEINHSDIMLIGDNRLVFHIHK
;
A
#
# COMPACT_ATOMS: atom_id res chain seq x y z
N MET A 1 2.10 4.93 74.43
CA MET A 1 0.98 4.27 75.14
C MET A 1 0.50 3.12 74.28
N PHE A 2 0.36 1.95 74.89
CA PHE A 2 -0.11 0.69 74.31
C PHE A 2 -1.65 0.61 74.21
N GLN A 3 -2.09 -0.41 73.46
CA GLN A 3 -3.37 -1.15 73.48
C GLN A 3 -4.39 -0.71 72.41
N ALA A 4 -4.64 -1.48 71.35
CA ALA A 4 -5.20 -2.85 71.22
C ALA A 4 -6.74 -2.87 71.23
N THR A 5 -7.32 -3.46 70.17
CA THR A 5 -8.49 -4.39 70.13
C THR A 5 -8.88 -4.57 68.66
N SER A 6 -8.78 -5.76 68.07
CA SER A 6 -9.57 -7.00 68.25
C SER A 6 -10.70 -7.12 67.22
N ASN A 7 -10.50 -8.08 66.30
CA ASN A 7 -11.46 -8.97 65.64
C ASN A 7 -12.88 -8.47 65.31
N LYS A 8 -13.19 -8.45 64.01
CA LYS A 8 -14.50 -8.90 63.52
C LYS A 8 -14.37 -9.72 62.22
N SER A 9 -14.55 -11.03 62.39
CA SER A 9 -15.40 -11.89 61.56
C SER A 9 -15.08 -12.04 60.07
N LYS A 10 -14.27 -13.08 59.78
CA LYS A 10 -14.39 -13.87 58.55
C LYS A 10 -15.78 -14.48 58.50
N TYR A 11 -16.59 -14.17 57.50
CA TYR A 11 -17.56 -15.07 56.85
C TYR A 11 -18.13 -14.34 55.62
N TYR A 12 -17.55 -14.62 54.46
CA TYR A 12 -18.26 -14.67 53.18
C TYR A 12 -17.72 -15.88 52.44
N SER A 13 -18.37 -17.02 52.67
CA SER A 13 -18.52 -18.04 51.65
C SER A 13 -19.41 -17.44 50.57
N HIS A 14 -18.97 -17.41 49.31
CA HIS A 14 -19.81 -17.66 48.14
C HIS A 14 -18.95 -17.68 46.88
N GLY A 15 -19.18 -18.71 46.06
CA GLY A 15 -18.97 -18.69 44.62
C GLY A 15 -17.53 -18.77 44.15
N ARG A 16 -17.03 -20.00 43.96
CA ARG A 16 -16.46 -20.26 42.64
C ARG A 16 -17.66 -20.21 41.70
N ASP A 17 -17.76 -19.10 40.98
CA ASP A 17 -18.55 -19.02 39.76
C ASP A 17 -17.51 -18.70 38.68
N ASP A 18 -16.80 -19.77 38.34
CA ASP A 18 -16.12 -20.05 37.09
C ASP A 18 -17.14 -20.00 35.94
N GLY A 19 -17.74 -18.83 35.77
CA GLY A 19 -18.40 -18.41 34.53
C GLY A 19 -17.34 -17.97 33.53
N SER A 20 -16.37 -18.85 33.23
CA SER A 20 -15.68 -18.80 31.96
C SER A 20 -16.72 -19.16 30.90
N ASP A 21 -17.36 -18.12 30.38
CA ASP A 21 -18.20 -18.17 29.19
C ASP A 21 -17.33 -18.72 28.05
N PRO A 22 -17.56 -19.94 27.56
CA PRO A 22 -16.66 -20.59 26.61
C PRO A 22 -16.99 -20.23 25.16
N GLU A 23 -17.86 -19.25 24.89
CA GLU A 23 -18.38 -18.99 23.54
C GLU A 23 -17.61 -17.92 22.76
N THR A 24 -16.50 -17.37 23.25
CA THR A 24 -15.76 -16.28 22.56
C THR A 24 -14.48 -16.70 21.81
N ASP A 25 -13.94 -17.89 22.04
CA ASP A 25 -12.59 -18.23 21.55
C ASP A 25 -12.59 -18.91 20.16
N GLU A 26 -13.63 -19.69 19.81
CA GLU A 26 -13.67 -20.40 18.52
C GLU A 26 -13.85 -19.44 17.33
N ASP A 27 -14.62 -18.35 17.52
CA ASP A 27 -14.85 -17.35 16.48
C ASP A 27 -13.60 -16.45 16.25
N GLU A 28 -12.83 -16.16 17.30
CA GLU A 28 -11.57 -15.40 17.19
C GLU A 28 -10.46 -16.23 16.52
N GLU A 29 -10.34 -17.51 16.86
CA GLU A 29 -9.36 -18.42 16.23
C GLU A 29 -9.68 -18.65 14.75
N ALA A 30 -10.95 -18.79 14.38
CA ALA A 30 -11.37 -18.91 12.99
C ALA A 30 -11.07 -17.63 12.18
N ALA A 31 -11.34 -16.46 12.77
CA ALA A 31 -11.01 -15.17 12.15
C ALA A 31 -9.50 -14.98 11.95
N GLU A 32 -8.69 -15.37 12.94
CA GLU A 32 -7.23 -15.30 12.87
C GLU A 32 -6.67 -16.26 11.80
N HIS A 33 -7.19 -17.50 11.74
CA HIS A 33 -6.79 -18.48 10.74
C HIS A 33 -7.09 -18.00 9.32
N GLU A 34 -8.29 -17.43 9.08
CA GLU A 34 -8.65 -16.86 7.77
C GLU A 34 -7.80 -15.61 7.43
N ARG A 35 -7.50 -14.75 8.41
CA ARG A 35 -6.58 -13.61 8.20
C ARG A 35 -5.20 -14.09 7.78
N ARG A 36 -4.63 -15.05 8.50
CA ARG A 36 -3.30 -15.61 8.21
C ARG A 36 -3.25 -16.28 6.85
N LYS A 37 -4.29 -17.04 6.48
CA LYS A 37 -4.41 -17.66 5.15
C LYS A 37 -4.48 -16.62 4.03
N LYS A 38 -5.19 -15.50 4.25
CA LYS A 38 -5.22 -14.38 3.32
C LYS A 38 -3.85 -13.71 3.17
N GLU A 39 -3.16 -13.47 4.28
CA GLU A 39 -1.80 -12.92 4.27
C GLU A 39 -0.79 -13.85 3.57
N GLU A 40 -0.88 -15.16 3.80
CA GLU A 40 -0.05 -16.16 3.12
C GLU A 40 -0.30 -16.18 1.60
N LEU A 41 -1.57 -16.03 1.18
CA LEU A 41 -1.92 -15.96 -0.25
C LEU A 41 -1.40 -14.66 -0.89
N GLU A 42 -1.51 -13.53 -0.20
CA GLU A 42 -0.97 -12.23 -0.63
C GLU A 42 0.57 -12.27 -0.71
N ALA A 43 1.24 -12.98 0.20
CA ALA A 43 2.69 -13.15 0.19
C ALA A 43 3.16 -14.06 -0.96
N GLN A 44 2.35 -15.03 -1.39
CA GLN A 44 2.68 -15.91 -2.53
C GLN A 44 2.57 -15.17 -3.88
N ASN A 45 1.70 -14.18 -3.98
CA ASN A 45 1.47 -13.41 -5.20
C ASN A 45 1.53 -11.91 -4.90
N PRO A 46 2.73 -11.36 -4.64
CA PRO A 46 2.86 -9.94 -4.32
C PRO A 46 2.34 -9.08 -5.48
N PRO A 47 1.59 -8.00 -5.21
CA PRO A 47 1.11 -7.12 -6.25
C PRO A 47 2.24 -6.56 -7.11
N CYS A 48 1.98 -6.42 -8.41
CA CYS A 48 2.91 -5.83 -9.34
C CYS A 48 2.20 -4.99 -10.41
N ILE A 49 2.94 -4.05 -11.01
CA ILE A 49 2.49 -3.27 -12.16
C ILE A 49 3.30 -3.68 -13.38
N ARG A 50 2.61 -4.02 -14.46
CA ARG A 50 3.19 -4.06 -15.80
C ARG A 50 2.93 -2.72 -16.51
N ILE A 51 3.99 -2.03 -16.89
CA ILE A 51 3.96 -0.75 -17.61
C ILE A 51 4.27 -1.01 -19.07
N ILE A 52 3.35 -0.65 -19.97
CA ILE A 52 3.48 -0.89 -21.42
C ILE A 52 3.73 0.42 -22.14
N GLU A 53 4.80 0.49 -22.93
CA GLU A 53 5.06 1.61 -23.85
C GLU A 53 4.21 1.46 -25.12
N THR A 54 3.25 2.36 -25.36
CA THR A 54 2.28 2.17 -26.45
C THR A 54 2.87 2.33 -27.85
N HIS A 55 3.96 3.09 -27.98
CA HIS A 55 4.70 3.22 -29.24
C HIS A 55 5.56 1.98 -29.56
N ASN A 56 5.79 1.12 -28.57
CA ASN A 56 6.53 -0.13 -28.72
C ASN A 56 5.88 -1.23 -27.88
N ALA A 57 4.82 -1.85 -28.42
CA ALA A 57 4.01 -2.83 -27.71
C ALA A 57 4.78 -4.07 -27.20
N PHE A 58 5.99 -4.32 -27.70
CA PHE A 58 6.86 -5.40 -27.23
C PHE A 58 7.70 -5.02 -26.01
N ARG A 59 7.76 -3.73 -25.67
CA ARG A 59 8.50 -3.22 -24.52
C ARG A 59 7.56 -2.97 -23.36
N PHE A 60 7.73 -3.76 -22.31
CA PHE A 60 7.06 -3.58 -21.04
C PHE A 60 8.03 -3.73 -19.89
N HIS A 61 7.66 -3.12 -18.77
CA HIS A 61 8.43 -3.14 -17.53
C HIS A 61 7.55 -3.70 -16.42
N ILE A 62 8.15 -4.40 -15.46
CA ILE A 62 7.43 -4.91 -14.29
C ILE A 62 8.00 -4.23 -13.05
N LEU A 63 7.14 -3.60 -12.27
CA LEU A 63 7.45 -3.05 -10.94
C LEU A 63 6.75 -3.90 -9.89
N THR A 64 7.50 -4.32 -8.87
CA THR A 64 6.97 -5.00 -7.68
C THR A 64 6.51 -3.96 -6.64
N ILE A 65 6.14 -4.43 -5.45
CA ILE A 65 5.81 -3.58 -4.29
C ILE A 65 6.91 -2.58 -3.90
N ASP A 66 8.18 -2.85 -4.25
CA ASP A 66 9.30 -1.92 -4.00
C ASP A 66 9.16 -0.63 -4.83
N GLY A 67 8.35 -0.67 -5.87
CA GLY A 67 8.14 0.45 -6.79
C GLY A 67 9.34 0.69 -7.70
N GLY A 68 9.51 1.94 -8.14
CA GLY A 68 10.57 2.30 -9.06
C GLY A 68 10.51 3.75 -9.52
N THR A 69 11.45 4.14 -10.36
CA THR A 69 11.51 5.47 -10.97
C THR A 69 11.35 5.41 -12.47
N ILE A 70 10.75 6.45 -13.04
CA ILE A 70 10.62 6.66 -14.49
C ILE A 70 11.29 7.99 -14.84
N GLY A 71 12.16 7.98 -15.85
CA GLY A 71 12.86 9.18 -16.32
C GLY A 71 13.82 8.86 -17.47
N CYS A 72 14.67 9.82 -17.84
CA CYS A 72 15.63 9.62 -18.94
C CYS A 72 16.98 9.06 -18.49
N ALA A 73 17.29 9.11 -17.19
CA ALA A 73 18.58 8.67 -16.67
C ALA A 73 18.71 7.14 -16.67
N ARG A 74 19.94 6.65 -16.88
CA ARG A 74 20.24 5.22 -17.04
C ARG A 74 20.02 4.39 -15.77
N HIS A 75 19.96 5.03 -14.60
CA HIS A 75 19.74 4.36 -13.32
C HIS A 75 18.26 4.27 -12.96
N THR A 76 17.36 4.83 -13.78
CA THR A 76 15.92 4.70 -13.56
C THR A 76 15.44 3.28 -13.83
N THR A 77 14.40 2.86 -13.13
CA THR A 77 13.80 1.53 -13.33
C THR A 77 13.14 1.41 -14.70
N VAL A 78 12.47 2.48 -15.15
CA VAL A 78 11.88 2.60 -16.48
C VAL A 78 12.53 3.77 -17.19
N GLN A 79 13.47 3.47 -18.07
CA GLN A 79 14.17 4.47 -18.85
C GLN A 79 13.40 4.82 -20.13
N LEU A 80 12.99 6.07 -20.22
CA LEU A 80 12.38 6.66 -21.41
C LEU A 80 13.45 7.36 -22.28
N PRO A 81 13.20 7.53 -23.59
CA PRO A 81 14.08 8.30 -24.46
C PRO A 81 14.28 9.72 -23.92
N GLU A 82 15.49 10.25 -24.05
CA GLU A 82 15.79 11.63 -23.65
C GLU A 82 15.17 12.60 -24.64
N GLU A 83 14.02 13.14 -24.27
CA GLU A 83 13.32 14.21 -24.96
C GLU A 83 13.19 15.36 -23.96
N GLY A 84 13.51 16.60 -24.33
CA GLY A 84 13.74 17.73 -23.41
C GLY A 84 12.62 18.12 -22.43
N ALA A 85 11.51 17.38 -22.42
CA ALA A 85 10.42 17.46 -21.44
C ALA A 85 10.50 16.40 -20.32
N ILE A 86 11.51 15.53 -20.32
CA ILE A 86 11.67 14.43 -19.36
C ILE A 86 12.93 14.61 -18.51
N ASP A 87 12.75 14.89 -17.22
CA ASP A 87 13.84 14.94 -16.24
C ASP A 87 14.49 13.54 -16.00
N GLU A 88 15.72 13.55 -15.46
CA GLU A 88 16.50 12.35 -15.11
C GLU A 88 15.70 11.35 -14.26
N GLU A 89 15.08 11.83 -13.18
CA GLU A 89 14.09 11.13 -12.36
C GLU A 89 12.80 11.95 -12.37
N HIS A 90 11.89 11.60 -13.27
CA HIS A 90 10.67 12.38 -13.47
C HIS A 90 9.59 11.98 -12.47
N ILE A 91 9.36 10.67 -12.36
CA ILE A 91 8.28 10.07 -11.58
C ILE A 91 8.85 9.01 -10.64
N ARG A 92 8.26 8.91 -9.45
CA ARG A 92 8.44 7.77 -8.55
C ARG A 92 7.12 7.04 -8.35
N ILE A 93 7.13 5.73 -8.57
CA ILE A 93 6.04 4.82 -8.25
C ILE A 93 6.41 4.05 -6.99
N PHE A 94 5.44 3.85 -6.10
CA PHE A 94 5.60 3.08 -4.87
C PHE A 94 4.29 2.41 -4.49
N TYR A 95 4.37 1.30 -3.76
CA TYR A 95 3.20 0.64 -3.19
C TYR A 95 3.02 1.10 -1.74
N ASP A 96 1.81 1.45 -1.34
CA ASP A 96 1.50 1.88 0.02
C ASP A 96 0.21 1.22 0.51
N HIS A 97 0.10 1.12 1.84
CA HIS A 97 -1.07 0.59 2.55
C HIS A 97 -2.00 1.71 3.06
N GLN A 98 -1.58 2.97 2.92
CA GLN A 98 -2.34 4.13 3.35
C GLN A 98 -2.42 5.14 2.19
N ASP A 99 -3.60 5.74 1.99
CA ASP A 99 -3.70 6.88 1.09
C ASP A 99 -2.86 8.03 1.67
N PRO A 100 -1.86 8.56 0.97
CA PRO A 100 -1.05 9.67 1.46
C PRO A 100 -1.85 10.93 1.79
N ALA A 101 -3.10 11.03 1.33
CA ALA A 101 -4.03 12.14 1.56
C ALA A 101 -5.19 11.81 2.53
N SER A 102 -5.28 10.59 3.07
CA SER A 102 -6.39 10.15 3.92
C SER A 102 -5.96 9.15 5.00
N ASP A 103 -6.66 9.14 6.14
CA ASP A 103 -6.50 8.08 7.16
C ASP A 103 -7.12 6.73 6.73
N ASN A 104 -7.71 6.65 5.53
CA ASN A 104 -8.21 5.41 4.98
C ASN A 104 -7.07 4.49 4.54
N ILE A 105 -7.10 3.26 5.04
CA ILE A 105 -6.21 2.19 4.64
C ILE A 105 -6.65 1.71 3.25
N THR A 106 -5.91 2.11 2.21
CA THR A 106 -6.08 1.61 0.84
C THR A 106 -4.75 1.04 0.37
N LYS A 107 -4.76 -0.26 0.04
CA LYS A 107 -3.59 -0.94 -0.54
C LYS A 107 -3.53 -0.65 -2.03
N GLY A 108 -2.53 0.10 -2.48
CA GLY A 108 -2.48 0.57 -3.85
C GLY A 108 -1.12 1.03 -4.31
N PHE A 109 -0.98 1.16 -5.63
CA PHE A 109 0.19 1.80 -6.23
C PHE A 109 -0.05 3.29 -6.38
N TRP A 110 0.94 4.07 -6.01
CA TRP A 110 0.91 5.52 -6.02
C TRP A 110 2.00 6.05 -6.91
N LEU A 111 1.68 7.13 -7.60
CA LEU A 111 2.57 7.85 -8.48
C LEU A 111 2.81 9.25 -7.91
N ARG A 112 4.07 9.62 -7.70
CA ARG A 112 4.45 10.98 -7.33
C ARG A 112 5.32 11.62 -8.40
N ASN A 113 4.91 12.80 -8.86
CA ASN A 113 5.72 13.59 -9.77
C ASN A 113 6.85 14.31 -9.02
N GLN A 114 8.10 14.08 -9.41
CA GLN A 114 9.29 14.73 -8.85
C GLN A 114 9.81 15.88 -9.74
N SER A 115 9.45 15.82 -11.03
CA SER A 115 9.83 16.77 -12.07
C SER A 115 9.15 18.13 -11.94
N ARG A 116 9.75 19.13 -12.59
CA ARG A 116 9.12 20.44 -12.83
C ARG A 116 8.06 20.37 -13.93
N HIS A 117 8.19 19.43 -14.85
CA HIS A 117 7.25 19.19 -15.93
C HIS A 117 6.05 18.40 -15.39
N ALA A 118 4.85 18.81 -15.79
CA ALA A 118 3.65 18.09 -15.42
C ALA A 118 3.49 16.86 -16.33
N ILE A 119 2.87 15.82 -15.79
CA ILE A 119 2.38 14.67 -16.56
C ILE A 119 0.85 14.69 -16.58
N LEU A 120 0.27 13.89 -17.46
CA LEU A 120 -1.16 13.56 -17.43
C LEU A 120 -1.32 12.10 -17.04
N VAL A 121 -2.19 11.83 -16.08
CA VAL A 121 -2.71 10.47 -15.81
C VAL A 121 -4.19 10.50 -16.14
N ASN A 122 -4.57 9.81 -17.22
CA ASN A 122 -5.84 9.97 -17.92
C ASN A 122 -6.07 11.45 -18.27
N GLU A 123 -7.05 12.09 -17.66
CA GLU A 123 -7.38 13.51 -17.84
C GLU A 123 -6.87 14.39 -16.68
N THR A 124 -6.20 13.79 -15.70
CA THR A 124 -5.73 14.50 -14.50
C THR A 124 -4.30 14.98 -14.69
N VAL A 125 -4.11 16.30 -14.58
CA VAL A 125 -2.77 16.89 -14.52
C VAL A 125 -2.14 16.59 -13.15
N VAL A 126 -0.94 15.99 -13.18
CA VAL A 126 -0.12 15.71 -12.00
C VAL A 126 1.09 16.62 -12.03
N THR A 127 1.01 17.71 -11.29
CA THR A 127 2.10 18.68 -11.13
C THR A 127 3.15 18.19 -10.13
N ARG A 128 4.29 18.89 -10.07
CA ARG A 128 5.37 18.60 -9.13
C ARG A 128 4.89 18.36 -7.70
N LYS A 129 5.44 17.32 -7.06
CA LYS A 129 5.14 16.81 -5.70
C LYS A 129 3.71 16.30 -5.49
N LYS A 130 2.82 16.40 -6.48
CA LYS A 130 1.49 15.80 -6.39
C LYS A 130 1.63 14.29 -6.50
N THR A 131 0.85 13.60 -5.67
CA THR A 131 0.72 12.14 -5.65
C THR A 131 -0.69 11.78 -6.10
N VAL A 132 -0.82 10.72 -6.90
CA VAL A 132 -2.09 10.16 -7.35
C VAL A 132 -2.06 8.65 -7.27
N GLU A 133 -3.20 8.02 -7.01
CA GLU A 133 -3.35 6.58 -7.11
C GLU A 133 -3.30 6.14 -8.58
N ILE A 134 -2.64 5.01 -8.84
CA ILE A 134 -2.62 4.35 -10.14
C ILE A 134 -3.62 3.20 -10.10
N ASN A 135 -4.55 3.20 -11.06
CA ASN A 135 -5.51 2.14 -11.26
C ASN A 135 -5.17 1.25 -12.46
N HIS A 136 -5.78 0.07 -12.49
CA HIS A 136 -5.62 -0.83 -13.63
C HIS A 136 -6.19 -0.16 -14.89
N SER A 137 -5.43 -0.23 -15.99
CA SER A 137 -5.71 0.43 -17.28
C SER A 137 -5.59 1.96 -17.30
N ASP A 138 -5.04 2.59 -16.25
CA ASP A 138 -4.68 4.00 -16.32
C ASP A 138 -3.64 4.26 -17.41
N ILE A 139 -3.78 5.40 -18.08
CA ILE A 139 -2.90 5.85 -19.14
C ILE A 139 -2.11 7.05 -18.62
N MET A 140 -0.79 7.03 -18.73
CA MET A 140 0.06 8.18 -18.44
C MET A 140 0.67 8.78 -19.71
N LEU A 141 0.68 10.10 -19.81
CA LEU A 141 1.45 10.87 -20.77
C LEU A 141 2.57 11.63 -20.06
N ILE A 142 3.80 11.41 -20.52
CA ILE A 142 5.03 12.02 -20.02
C ILE A 142 5.91 12.40 -21.21
N GLY A 143 6.08 13.70 -21.46
CA GLY A 143 6.61 14.15 -22.76
C GLY A 143 5.73 13.62 -23.91
N ASP A 144 6.35 13.03 -24.93
CA ASP A 144 5.64 12.38 -26.04
C ASP A 144 5.39 10.88 -25.79
N ASN A 145 5.75 10.38 -24.60
CA ASN A 145 5.62 8.98 -24.24
C ASN A 145 4.25 8.70 -23.61
N ARG A 146 3.55 7.71 -24.17
CA ARG A 146 2.28 7.20 -23.65
C ARG A 146 2.46 5.79 -23.06
N LEU A 147 2.23 5.68 -21.75
CA LEU A 147 2.36 4.44 -20.98
C LEU A 147 0.99 3.95 -20.49
N VAL A 148 0.79 2.64 -20.42
CA VAL A 148 -0.42 2.01 -19.86
C VAL A 148 -0.05 1.12 -18.67
N PHE A 149 -0.78 1.26 -17.58
CA PHE A 149 -0.58 0.48 -16.36
C PHE A 149 -1.49 -0.74 -16.32
N HIS A 150 -0.93 -1.94 -16.13
CA HIS A 150 -1.67 -3.16 -15.84
C HIS A 150 -1.28 -3.68 -14.46
N ILE A 151 -2.17 -3.52 -13.48
CA ILE A 151 -1.95 -3.97 -12.11
C ILE A 151 -2.43 -5.42 -11.96
N HIS A 152 -1.57 -6.26 -11.39
CA HIS A 152 -1.86 -7.61 -10.95
C HIS A 152 -1.86 -7.62 -9.41
N LYS A 153 -2.93 -8.16 -8.81
CA LYS A 153 -3.16 -8.23 -7.36
C LYS A 153 -3.35 -9.67 -6.95
#